data_AF-A0A7K9CJT4-F1
#
_entry.id   AF-A0A7K9CJT4-F1
#
_cell.length_a   1.000
_cell.length_b   1.000
_cell.length_c   1.000
_cell.angle_alpha   90.00
_cell.angle_beta   90.00
_cell.angle_gamma   90.00
#
_symmetry.space_group_name_H-M   'P 1'
#
loop_
_entity.id
_entity.type
_entity.pdbx_description
1 polymer ?
#
loop_
_entity_poly.entity_id
_entity_poly.type
_entity_poly.pdbx_seq_one_letter_code
_entity_poly.pdbx_strand_id
1 'polypeptide(L)'
;APGLFLELPWVVFQYLMEGSYNKVFLAKGNIPAESYTFFIDILLDTIRDEIAGCIETAYERILFPEATRILFFSSAKKMTDYAKK
;
A
#
# COMPACT_ATOMS: atom_id res chain seq x y z
N ALA A 1 -15.39 -6.26 -19.51
CA ALA A 1 -16.40 -7.19 -19.00
C ALA A 1 -16.88 -6.68 -17.63
N PRO A 2 -18.21 -6.57 -17.39
CA PRO A 2 -18.77 -5.97 -16.17
C PRO A 2 -18.40 -6.71 -14.87
N GLY A 3 -18.00 -7.99 -14.94
CA GLY A 3 -17.53 -8.76 -13.77
C GLY A 3 -16.23 -8.25 -13.14
N LEU A 4 -15.32 -7.68 -13.95
CA LEU A 4 -14.02 -7.19 -13.49
C LEU A 4 -14.15 -6.01 -12.48
N PHE A 5 -15.25 -5.26 -12.55
CA PHE A 5 -15.54 -4.13 -11.66
C PHE A 5 -15.95 -4.59 -10.25
N LEU A 6 -16.60 -5.75 -10.13
CA LEU A 6 -17.08 -6.31 -8.87
C LEU A 6 -16.04 -7.21 -8.20
N GLU A 7 -15.21 -7.90 -8.99
CA GLU A 7 -14.19 -8.81 -8.47
C GLU A 7 -12.96 -8.07 -7.91
N LEU A 8 -12.57 -6.94 -8.51
CA LEU A 8 -11.38 -6.20 -8.11
C LEU A 8 -11.43 -5.72 -6.64
N PRO A 9 -12.52 -5.09 -6.14
CA PRO A 9 -12.60 -4.71 -4.73
C PRO A 9 -12.52 -5.92 -3.79
N TRP A 10 -13.23 -7.00 -4.11
CA TRP A 10 -13.24 -8.21 -3.29
C TRP A 10 -11.84 -8.81 -3.13
N VAL A 11 -11.10 -8.94 -4.24
CA VAL A 11 -9.74 -9.47 -4.23
C VAL A 11 -8.78 -8.56 -3.46
N VAL A 12 -8.93 -7.24 -3.59
CA VAL A 12 -8.15 -6.27 -2.80
C VAL A 12 -8.44 -6.41 -1.30
N PHE A 13 -9.71 -6.53 -0.90
CA PHE A 13 -10.08 -6.78 0.50
C PHE A 13 -9.53 -8.11 1.01
N GLN A 14 -9.56 -9.15 0.19
CA GLN A 14 -8.98 -10.44 0.56
C GLN A 14 -7.47 -10.33 0.82
N TYR A 15 -6.73 -9.65 -0.06
CA TYR A 15 -5.30 -9.42 0.13
C TYR A 15 -4.99 -8.57 1.36
N LEU A 16 -5.85 -7.59 1.65
CA LEU A 16 -5.74 -6.80 2.87
C LEU A 16 -5.91 -7.66 4.12
N MET A 17 -6.94 -8.51 4.17
CA MET A 17 -7.21 -9.41 5.30
C MET A 17 -6.12 -10.48 5.47
N GLU A 18 -5.49 -10.90 4.38
CA GLU A 18 -4.33 -11.81 4.39
C GLU A 18 -3.02 -11.10 4.79
N GLY A 19 -3.01 -9.76 4.92
CA GLY A 19 -1.79 -8.96 5.12
C GLY A 19 -0.85 -8.95 3.92
N SER A 20 -1.32 -9.35 2.74
CA SER A 20 -0.53 -9.50 1.53
C SER A 20 -0.42 -8.19 0.75
N TYR A 21 0.22 -7.19 1.35
CA TYR A 21 0.31 -5.83 0.81
C TYR A 21 1.03 -5.75 -0.56
N ASN A 22 1.97 -6.67 -0.82
CA ASN A 22 2.58 -6.83 -2.13
C ASN A 22 1.53 -7.05 -3.24
N LYS A 23 0.54 -7.91 -2.98
CA LYS A 23 -0.52 -8.24 -3.94
C LYS A 23 -1.47 -7.05 -4.13
N VAL A 24 -1.77 -6.30 -3.06
CA VAL A 24 -2.58 -5.07 -3.14
C VAL A 24 -1.89 -4.03 -4.05
N PHE A 25 -0.58 -3.85 -3.89
CA PHE A 25 0.19 -2.93 -4.72
C PHE A 25 0.22 -3.35 -6.20
N LEU A 26 0.35 -4.65 -6.50
CA LEU A 26 0.28 -5.17 -7.87
C LEU A 26 -1.12 -5.00 -8.49
N ALA A 27 -2.18 -5.17 -7.69
CA ALA A 27 -3.56 -4.98 -8.14
C ALA A 27 -3.84 -3.54 -8.60
N LYS A 28 -3.15 -2.55 -8.02
CA LYS A 28 -3.22 -1.14 -8.49
C LYS A 28 -2.83 -0.98 -9.95
N GLY A 29 -1.88 -1.78 -10.46
CA GLY A 29 -1.46 -1.74 -11.87
C GLY A 29 -2.51 -2.28 -12.86
N ASN A 30 -3.48 -3.07 -12.37
CA ASN A 30 -4.47 -3.77 -13.19
C ASN A 30 -5.88 -3.15 -13.12
N ILE A 31 -6.01 -1.93 -12.59
CA ILE A 31 -7.31 -1.27 -12.43
C ILE A 31 -7.84 -0.85 -13.81
N PRO A 32 -9.02 -1.34 -14.24
CA PRO A 32 -9.58 -1.03 -15.56
C PRO A 32 -10.26 0.34 -15.65
N ALA A 33 -10.49 1.03 -14.52
CA ALA A 33 -11.10 2.36 -14.49
C ALA A 33 -10.46 3.30 -13.47
N GLU A 34 -10.19 4.52 -13.92
CA GLU A 34 -9.54 5.58 -13.14
C GLU A 34 -10.32 5.99 -11.88
N SER A 35 -11.65 5.81 -11.89
CA SER A 35 -12.51 6.07 -10.73
C SER A 35 -12.17 5.21 -9.51
N TYR A 36 -11.62 4.00 -9.70
CA TYR A 36 -11.17 3.17 -8.58
C TYR A 36 -9.78 3.54 -8.06
N THR A 37 -8.94 4.15 -8.90
CA THR A 37 -7.59 4.56 -8.52
C THR A 37 -7.62 5.48 -7.30
N PHE A 38 -8.57 6.42 -7.26
CA PHE A 38 -8.75 7.32 -6.11
C PHE A 38 -8.98 6.57 -4.79
N PHE A 39 -9.88 5.60 -4.77
CA PHE A 39 -10.19 4.83 -3.56
C PHE A 39 -9.04 3.89 -3.18
N ILE A 40 -8.38 3.26 -4.17
CA ILE A 40 -7.22 2.39 -3.94
C ILE A 40 -6.04 3.19 -3.39
N ASP A 41 -5.84 4.43 -3.83
CA ASP A 41 -4.78 5.29 -3.31
C ASP A 41 -4.98 5.63 -1.84
N ILE A 42 -6.21 5.98 -1.44
CA ILE A 42 -6.55 6.21 -0.03
C ILE A 42 -6.32 4.93 0.79
N LEU A 43 -6.77 3.78 0.28
CA LEU A 43 -6.60 2.50 0.96
C LEU A 43 -5.12 2.14 1.14
N LEU A 44 -4.30 2.33 0.12
CA LEU A 44 -2.86 2.09 0.17
C LEU A 44 -2.15 3.02 1.17
N ASP A 45 -2.62 4.25 1.31
CA ASP A 45 -2.10 5.17 2.32
C ASP A 45 -2.44 4.70 3.74
N THR A 46 -3.67 4.25 3.99
CA THR A 46 -4.04 3.67 5.30
C THR A 46 -3.24 2.40 5.61
N ILE A 47 -3.08 1.50 4.64
CA ILE A 47 -2.25 0.30 4.78
C ILE A 47 -0.81 0.67 5.12
N ARG A 48 -0.27 1.71 4.49
CA ARG A 48 1.10 2.15 4.75
C ARG A 48 1.26 2.65 6.18
N ASP A 49 0.28 3.38 6.71
CA ASP A 49 0.26 3.84 8.10
C ASP A 49 0.21 2.66 9.09
N GLU A 50 -0.57 1.61 8.80
CA GLU A 50 -0.58 0.38 9.59
C GLU A 50 0.77 -0.36 9.54
N ILE A 51 1.39 -0.47 8.37
CA ILE A 51 2.74 -1.06 8.23
C ILE A 51 3.77 -0.24 9.02
N ALA A 52 3.69 1.09 8.96
CA ALA A 52 4.58 1.97 9.72
C ALA A 52 4.41 1.77 11.24
N GLY A 53 3.18 1.67 11.75
CA GLY A 53 2.92 1.38 13.16
C GLY A 53 3.48 0.02 13.60
N CYS A 54 3.41 -1.00 12.72
CA CYS A 54 4.07 -2.29 12.95
C CYS A 54 5.60 -2.19 12.96
N ILE A 55 6.20 -1.36 12.09
CA ILE A 55 7.66 -1.15 12.06
C ILE A 55 8.13 -0.46 13.34
N GLU A 56 7.41 0.55 13.82
CA GLU A 56 7.74 1.28 15.04
C GLU A 56 7.73 0.39 16.29
N THR A 57 6.85 -0.61 16.32
CA THR A 57 6.79 -1.59 17.40
C THR A 57 7.78 -2.74 17.24
N ALA A 58 8.11 -3.14 16.01
CA ALA A 58 9.01 -4.27 15.76
C ALA A 58 10.50 -3.90 15.75
N TYR A 59 10.86 -2.66 15.39
CA TYR A 59 12.24 -2.21 15.22
C TYR A 59 12.53 -0.91 15.98
N GLU A 60 13.50 -0.94 16.89
CA GLU A 60 13.99 0.30 17.54
C GLU A 60 14.71 1.23 16.55
N ARG A 61 15.37 0.64 15.53
CA ARG A 61 16.10 1.38 14.49
C ARG A 61 16.00 0.65 13.17
N ILE A 62 15.74 1.39 12.12
CA ILE A 62 15.68 0.88 10.74
C ILE A 62 16.52 1.74 9.82
N LEU A 63 17.18 1.11 8.85
CA LEU A 63 17.91 1.82 7.80
C LEU A 63 16.93 2.50 6.85
N PHE A 64 17.20 3.75 6.50
CA PHE A 64 16.41 4.53 5.54
C PHE A 64 16.06 3.79 4.22
N PRO A 65 17.01 3.13 3.53
CA PRO A 65 16.68 2.37 2.32
C PRO A 65 15.77 1.17 2.60
N GLU A 66 15.89 0.53 3.77
CA GLU A 66 15.05 -0.61 4.14
C GLU A 66 13.62 -0.15 4.45
N ALA A 67 13.46 0.95 5.19
CA ALA A 67 12.16 1.57 5.43
C ALA A 67 11.49 2.03 4.13
N THR A 68 12.26 2.57 3.18
CA THR A 68 11.76 2.94 1.85
C THR A 68 11.19 1.72 1.11
N ARG A 69 11.88 0.57 1.20
CA ARG A 69 11.47 -0.68 0.56
C ARG A 69 10.22 -1.28 1.22
N ILE A 70 10.17 -1.34 2.55
CA ILE A 70 9.06 -1.96 3.29
C ILE A 70 7.77 -1.13 3.15
N LEU A 71 7.86 0.20 3.10
CA LEU A 71 6.71 1.09 2.93
C LEU A 71 6.31 1.30 1.45
N PHE A 72 6.92 0.57 0.53
CA PHE A 72 6.66 0.63 -0.92
C PHE A 72 6.82 2.05 -1.51
N PHE A 73 7.77 2.83 -1.02
CA PHE A 73 8.07 4.14 -1.59
C PHE A 73 8.89 4.00 -2.88
N SER A 74 8.43 4.65 -3.95
CA SER A 74 9.15 4.69 -5.23
C SER A 74 10.32 5.68 -5.25
N SER A 75 10.43 6.55 -4.24
CA SER A 75 11.51 7.54 -4.14
C SER A 75 11.86 7.83 -2.69
N ALA A 76 13.15 8.02 -2.43
CA ALA A 76 13.67 8.49 -1.15
C ALA A 76 13.01 9.80 -0.70
N LYS A 77 12.67 10.71 -1.62
CA LYS A 77 12.02 11.97 -1.29
C LYS A 77 10.65 11.76 -0.63
N LYS A 78 9.84 10.85 -1.18
CA LYS A 78 8.52 10.52 -0.62
C LYS A 78 8.63 9.90 0.77
N MET A 79 9.65 9.06 0.98
CA MET A 79 9.94 8.50 2.30
C MET A 79 10.35 9.62 3.28
N THR A 80 11.20 10.56 2.88
CA THR A 80 11.57 11.71 3.72
C THR A 80 10.36 12.57 4.08
N ASP A 81 9.46 12.82 3.13
CA ASP A 81 8.24 13.60 3.38
C ASP A 81 7.30 12.85 4.34
N TYR A 82 7.21 11.51 4.20
CA TYR A 82 6.44 10.66 5.10
C TYR A 82 7.03 10.60 6.52
N ALA A 83 8.36 10.51 6.65
CA ALA A 83 9.04 10.48 7.94
C ALA A 83 8.97 11.82 8.72
N LYS A 84 8.53 12.89 8.06
CA LYS A 84 8.29 14.21 8.67
C LYS A 84 6.83 14.43 9.08
N LYS A 85 5.92 13.57 8.63
CA LYS A 85 4.50 13.62 8.96
C LYS A 85 4.30 13.21 10.42
#